data_AF-A0A1W9W842-F1
#
_entry.id   AF-A0A1W9W842-F1
#
_cell.length_a   1.000
_cell.length_b   1.000
_cell.length_c   1.000
_cell.angle_alpha   90.00
_cell.angle_beta   90.00
_cell.angle_gamma   90.00
#
_symmetry.space_group_name_H-M   'P 1'
#
loop_
_entity.id
_entity.type
_entity.pdbx_description
1 polymer ?
#
loop_
_entity_poly.entity_id
_entity_poly.type
_entity_poly.pdbx_seq_one_letter_code
_entity_poly.pdbx_strand_id
1 'polypeptide(L)'
;MKNTLTINLLCKVKLLECRDNWHLLENSDNPFATIVMAHLQTKATKHNPDERFRQKLYLIKRLYEKGYTERDILLLFRFVDWMMALPPILEQKLEYHIEEYEGEQKMPYVTQTYRAIRDRSLEEGFQKGIKQGIQKGTQKGTLQNEQKNIVQVLNIRFGQISKQLVKIINTIEDIAKLEALFTNVITIESVEKFVQVLDNVLAESTTVSPQTNGHNAVSSDTVF
;
A
#
# COMPACT_ATOMS: atom_id res chain seq x y z
N MET A 1 -1.30 13.40 19.84
CA MET A 1 -1.30 11.93 20.05
C MET A 1 -2.66 11.25 19.91
N LYS A 2 -3.79 11.83 20.40
CA LYS A 2 -5.12 11.18 20.27
C LYS A 2 -5.63 11.06 18.82
N ASN A 3 -5.37 12.06 17.96
CA ASN A 3 -5.81 12.05 16.54
C ASN A 3 -5.06 11.04 15.65
N THR A 4 -3.81 10.73 15.98
CA THR A 4 -3.00 9.75 15.23
C THR A 4 -3.52 8.33 15.41
N LEU A 5 -4.11 8.02 16.58
CA LEU A 5 -4.72 6.72 16.84
C LEU A 5 -6.07 6.55 16.15
N THR A 6 -6.89 7.60 16.05
CA THR A 6 -8.22 7.53 15.40
C THR A 6 -8.12 7.37 13.89
N ILE A 7 -7.16 8.04 13.23
CA ILE A 7 -6.91 7.86 11.78
C ILE A 7 -6.42 6.44 11.48
N ASN A 8 -5.53 5.90 12.32
CA ASN A 8 -5.05 4.52 12.21
C ASN A 8 -6.13 3.46 12.46
N LEU A 9 -7.21 3.80 13.17
CA LEU A 9 -8.31 2.87 13.45
C LEU A 9 -9.42 2.94 12.38
N LEU A 10 -9.78 4.14 11.91
CA LEU A 10 -10.86 4.34 10.94
C LEU A 10 -10.48 3.93 9.52
N CYS A 11 -9.30 4.31 9.03
CA CYS A 11 -8.90 3.97 7.66
C CYS A 11 -8.31 2.54 7.54
N LYS A 12 -8.34 1.76 8.65
CA LYS A 12 -7.88 0.37 8.73
C LYS A 12 -8.89 -0.64 8.16
N VAL A 13 -10.16 -0.27 8.01
CA VAL A 13 -11.27 -1.22 7.78
C VAL A 13 -11.76 -1.18 6.32
N LYS A 14 -12.05 -0.01 5.74
CA LYS A 14 -12.40 0.15 4.31
C LYS A 14 -12.13 1.59 3.83
N LEU A 15 -11.52 1.74 2.64
CA LEU A 15 -11.27 3.07 2.02
C LEU A 15 -12.54 3.91 1.82
N LEU A 16 -13.71 3.27 1.70
CA LEU A 16 -15.00 3.96 1.57
C LEU A 16 -15.37 4.76 2.83
N GLU A 17 -14.99 4.30 4.01
CA GLU A 17 -15.26 4.98 5.29
C GLU A 17 -14.39 6.24 5.47
N CYS A 18 -13.25 6.32 4.75
CA CYS A 18 -12.39 7.51 4.75
C CYS A 18 -12.99 8.65 3.90
N ARG A 19 -13.95 8.36 3.00
CA ARG A 19 -14.72 9.39 2.29
C ARG A 19 -15.61 10.18 3.24
N ASP A 20 -16.28 9.50 4.16
CA ASP A 20 -17.21 10.12 5.11
C ASP A 20 -16.47 10.92 6.20
N ASN A 21 -15.15 10.73 6.32
CA ASN A 21 -14.29 11.38 7.30
C ASN A 21 -13.20 12.24 6.65
N TRP A 22 -13.54 12.94 5.55
CA TRP A 22 -12.61 13.77 4.78
C TRP A 22 -11.76 14.71 5.65
N HIS A 23 -12.39 15.40 6.60
CA HIS A 23 -11.73 16.32 7.53
C HIS A 23 -10.60 15.66 8.35
N LEU A 24 -10.69 14.36 8.65
CA LEU A 24 -9.61 13.64 9.35
C LEU A 24 -8.39 13.42 8.46
N LEU A 25 -8.60 13.14 7.17
CA LEU A 25 -7.52 13.05 6.19
C LEU A 25 -6.90 14.43 5.95
N GLU A 26 -7.75 15.45 5.81
CA GLU A 26 -7.34 16.83 5.56
C GLU A 26 -6.51 17.40 6.70
N ASN A 27 -6.81 17.05 7.96
CA ASN A 27 -6.02 17.48 9.12
C ASN A 27 -4.87 16.55 9.49
N SER A 28 -4.66 15.45 8.77
CA SER A 28 -3.54 14.56 9.03
C SER A 28 -2.23 15.16 8.53
N ASP A 29 -1.19 15.08 9.38
CA ASP A 29 0.19 15.34 8.99
C ASP A 29 0.83 14.12 8.31
N ASN A 30 0.13 12.98 8.30
CA ASN A 30 0.65 11.78 7.65
C ASN A 30 0.64 11.96 6.11
N PRO A 31 1.79 11.87 5.42
CA PRO A 31 1.85 12.01 3.96
C PRO A 31 0.98 10.98 3.21
N PHE A 32 0.69 9.83 3.81
CA PHE A 32 -0.23 8.83 3.24
C PHE A 32 -1.69 9.33 3.20
N ALA A 33 -2.07 10.32 4.01
CA ALA A 33 -3.41 10.92 3.90
C ALA A 33 -3.62 11.58 2.54
N THR A 34 -2.59 12.26 2.01
CA THR A 34 -2.62 12.83 0.65
C THR A 34 -2.84 11.75 -0.41
N ILE A 35 -2.15 10.62 -0.28
CA ILE A 35 -2.28 9.47 -1.18
C ILE A 35 -3.72 8.92 -1.17
N VAL A 36 -4.30 8.74 0.01
CA VAL A 36 -5.68 8.27 0.16
C VAL A 36 -6.67 9.27 -0.43
N MET A 37 -6.50 10.57 -0.18
CA MET A 37 -7.35 11.61 -0.76
C MET A 37 -7.27 11.62 -2.29
N ALA A 38 -6.07 11.54 -2.86
CA ALA A 38 -5.87 11.47 -4.31
C ALA A 38 -6.59 10.26 -4.93
N HIS A 39 -6.52 9.09 -4.28
CA HIS A 39 -7.23 7.88 -4.73
C HIS A 39 -8.75 8.03 -4.68
N LEU A 40 -9.28 8.58 -3.58
CA LEU A 40 -10.71 8.84 -3.43
C LEU A 40 -11.21 9.82 -4.50
N GLN A 41 -10.46 10.88 -4.75
CA GLN A 41 -10.80 11.88 -5.78
C GLN A 41 -10.64 11.33 -7.19
N THR A 42 -9.64 10.49 -7.46
CA THR A 42 -9.50 9.77 -8.74
C THR A 42 -10.73 8.93 -9.04
N LYS A 43 -11.27 8.23 -8.05
CA LYS A 43 -12.50 7.46 -8.19
C LYS A 43 -13.73 8.34 -8.39
N ALA A 44 -13.86 9.41 -7.60
CA ALA A 44 -15.00 10.31 -7.66
C ALA A 44 -15.10 11.09 -8.97
N THR A 45 -13.95 11.43 -9.57
CA THR A 45 -13.86 12.33 -10.73
C THR A 45 -13.58 11.59 -12.05
N LYS A 46 -13.77 10.26 -12.10
CA LYS A 46 -13.44 9.41 -13.27
C LYS A 46 -14.02 9.93 -14.59
N HIS A 47 -15.23 10.49 -14.56
CA HIS A 47 -15.95 10.98 -15.74
C HIS A 47 -16.12 12.51 -15.76
N ASN A 48 -15.37 13.23 -14.92
CA ASN A 48 -15.46 14.69 -14.81
C ASN A 48 -14.04 15.29 -14.75
N PRO A 49 -13.43 15.60 -15.91
CA PRO A 49 -12.05 16.10 -15.97
C PRO A 49 -11.88 17.47 -15.32
N ASP A 50 -12.90 18.34 -15.36
CA ASP A 50 -12.85 19.65 -14.70
C ASP A 50 -12.85 19.54 -13.17
N GLU A 51 -13.68 18.65 -12.62
CA GLU A 51 -13.64 18.36 -11.19
C GLU A 51 -12.33 17.68 -10.79
N ARG A 52 -11.82 16.75 -11.61
CA ARG A 52 -10.52 16.13 -11.39
C ARG A 52 -9.41 17.19 -11.32
N PHE A 53 -9.44 18.18 -12.21
CA PHE A 53 -8.52 19.30 -12.21
C PHE A 53 -8.61 20.10 -10.92
N ARG A 54 -9.82 20.50 -10.50
CA ARG A 54 -10.04 21.23 -9.23
C ARG A 54 -9.47 20.48 -8.03
N GLN A 55 -9.75 19.18 -7.96
CA GLN A 55 -9.29 18.32 -6.87
C GLN A 55 -7.77 18.12 -6.89
N LYS A 56 -7.17 17.93 -8.07
CA LYS A 56 -5.72 17.81 -8.23
C LYS A 56 -5.01 19.09 -7.77
N LEU A 57 -5.48 20.26 -8.21
CA LEU A 57 -4.92 21.55 -7.82
C LEU A 57 -5.03 21.77 -6.31
N TYR A 58 -6.18 21.47 -5.71
CA TYR A 58 -6.37 21.56 -4.26
C TYR A 58 -5.38 20.67 -3.50
N LEU A 59 -5.21 19.40 -3.90
CA LEU A 59 -4.29 18.48 -3.24
C LEU A 59 -2.84 18.94 -3.34
N ILE A 60 -2.44 19.52 -4.48
CA ILE A 60 -1.09 20.04 -4.69
C ILE A 60 -0.83 21.25 -3.80
N LYS A 61 -1.75 22.25 -3.77
CA LYS A 61 -1.61 23.42 -2.89
C LYS A 61 -1.48 23.02 -1.43
N ARG A 62 -2.27 22.03 -1.00
CA ARG A 62 -2.22 21.48 0.36
C ARG A 62 -0.85 20.88 0.73
N LEU A 63 -0.05 20.39 -0.24
CA LEU A 63 1.28 19.86 0.07
C LEU A 63 2.20 20.92 0.70
N TYR A 64 2.09 22.16 0.24
CA TYR A 64 2.88 23.28 0.75
C TYR A 64 2.40 23.75 2.13
N GLU A 65 1.11 23.61 2.40
CA GLU A 65 0.49 24.05 3.66
C GLU A 65 0.81 23.10 4.84
N LYS A 66 1.22 21.86 4.56
CA LYS A 66 1.36 20.80 5.55
C LYS A 66 2.73 20.73 6.24
N GLY A 67 3.61 21.68 5.99
CA GLY A 67 4.96 21.72 6.58
C GLY A 67 5.86 20.57 6.16
N TYR A 68 5.56 19.95 5.01
CA TYR A 68 6.38 18.89 4.43
C TYR A 68 7.75 19.42 3.98
N THR A 69 8.75 18.55 4.00
CA THR A 69 10.05 18.89 3.41
C THR A 69 9.91 19.03 1.89
N GLU A 70 10.79 19.83 1.26
CA GLU A 70 10.84 19.95 -0.21
C GLU A 70 10.83 18.58 -0.90
N ARG A 71 11.65 17.64 -0.40
CA ARG A 71 11.72 16.27 -0.90
C ARG A 71 10.38 15.55 -0.82
N ASP A 72 9.68 15.67 0.30
CA ASP A 72 8.37 15.03 0.50
C ASP A 72 7.30 15.65 -0.39
N ILE A 73 7.30 16.98 -0.55
CA ILE A 73 6.41 17.69 -1.47
C ILE A 73 6.61 17.15 -2.89
N LEU A 74 7.85 17.04 -3.36
CA LEU A 74 8.15 16.52 -4.69
C LEU A 74 7.70 15.07 -4.88
N LEU A 75 7.96 14.20 -3.89
CA LEU A 75 7.55 12.79 -3.97
C LEU A 75 6.02 12.64 -3.97
N LEU A 76 5.32 13.38 -3.12
CA LEU A 76 3.86 13.36 -3.03
C LEU A 76 3.22 13.97 -4.28
N PHE A 77 3.77 15.08 -4.77
CA PHE A 77 3.36 15.70 -6.01
C PHE A 77 3.40 14.69 -7.17
N ARG A 78 4.54 14.01 -7.37
CA ARG A 78 4.70 12.98 -8.42
C ARG A 78 3.65 11.88 -8.33
N PHE A 79 3.36 11.46 -7.10
CA PHE A 79 2.36 10.42 -6.86
C PHE A 79 0.94 10.89 -7.23
N VAL A 80 0.57 12.11 -6.82
CA VAL A 80 -0.73 12.71 -7.15
C VAL A 80 -0.84 12.94 -8.65
N ASP A 81 0.22 13.43 -9.29
CA ASP A 81 0.29 13.70 -10.74
C ASP A 81 0.04 12.44 -11.57
N TRP A 82 0.76 11.37 -11.26
CA TRP A 82 0.59 10.07 -11.92
C TRP A 82 -0.81 9.49 -11.71
N MET A 83 -1.34 9.55 -10.48
CA MET A 83 -2.63 8.96 -10.13
C MET A 83 -3.83 9.71 -10.74
N MET A 84 -3.74 11.04 -10.78
CA MET A 84 -4.81 11.95 -11.22
C MET A 84 -4.51 12.56 -12.60
N ALA A 85 -4.15 11.73 -13.58
CA ALA A 85 -3.87 12.20 -14.94
C ALA A 85 -5.00 13.07 -15.52
N LEU A 86 -4.65 14.22 -16.11
CA LEU A 86 -5.56 15.13 -16.79
C LEU A 86 -5.35 15.14 -18.31
N PRO A 87 -6.37 15.56 -19.10
CA PRO A 87 -6.17 15.90 -20.50
C PRO A 87 -5.11 17.01 -20.68
N PRO A 88 -4.37 17.04 -21.79
CA PRO A 88 -3.23 17.96 -21.98
C PRO A 88 -3.54 19.45 -21.78
N ILE A 89 -4.76 19.88 -22.14
CA ILE A 89 -5.20 21.28 -21.97
C ILE A 89 -5.32 21.64 -20.48
N LEU A 90 -5.81 20.70 -19.66
CA LEU A 90 -5.97 20.90 -18.22
C LEU A 90 -4.66 20.72 -17.46
N GLU A 91 -3.71 19.92 -17.97
CA GLU A 91 -2.34 19.87 -17.42
C GLU A 91 -1.63 21.22 -17.62
N GLN A 92 -1.73 21.85 -18.80
CA GLN A 92 -1.15 23.19 -19.02
C GLN A 92 -1.79 24.24 -18.10
N LYS A 93 -3.11 24.17 -17.92
CA LYS A 93 -3.81 25.04 -16.97
C LYS A 93 -3.35 24.80 -15.53
N LEU A 94 -3.08 23.55 -15.16
CA LEU A 94 -2.57 23.18 -13.85
C LEU A 94 -1.18 23.77 -13.60
N GLU A 95 -0.28 23.64 -14.57
CA GLU A 95 1.07 24.21 -14.53
C GLU A 95 1.03 25.71 -14.25
N TYR A 96 0.21 26.46 -14.99
CA TYR A 96 0.05 27.90 -14.77
C TYR A 96 -0.38 28.26 -13.34
N HIS A 97 -1.36 27.55 -12.78
CA HIS A 97 -1.83 27.83 -11.42
C HIS A 97 -0.86 27.39 -10.32
N ILE A 98 -0.02 26.39 -10.58
CA ILE A 98 1.06 26.01 -9.65
C ILE A 98 2.15 27.08 -9.68
N GLU A 99 2.54 27.55 -10.88
CA GLU A 99 3.53 28.62 -11.05
C GLU A 99 3.11 29.89 -10.32
N GLU A 100 1.86 30.30 -10.50
CA GLU A 100 1.25 31.45 -9.81
C GLU A 100 1.34 31.28 -8.29
N TYR A 101 0.89 30.14 -7.77
CA TYR A 101 0.88 29.86 -6.34
C TYR A 101 2.30 29.79 -5.74
N GLU A 102 3.25 29.16 -6.42
CA GLU A 102 4.64 29.10 -5.96
C GLU A 102 5.33 30.46 -5.99
N GLY A 103 4.97 31.32 -6.95
CA GLY A 103 5.44 32.71 -7.02
C GLY A 103 4.94 33.54 -5.83
N GLU A 104 3.67 33.39 -5.47
CA GLU A 104 3.09 34.04 -4.28
C GLU A 104 3.73 33.55 -2.98
N GLN A 105 3.91 32.23 -2.85
CA GLN A 105 4.50 31.62 -1.65
C GLN A 105 6.03 31.73 -1.61
N LYS A 106 6.69 32.10 -2.72
CA LYS A 106 8.15 32.11 -2.92
C LYS A 106 8.81 30.74 -2.70
N MET A 107 8.15 29.67 -3.18
CA MET A 107 8.55 28.27 -2.95
C MET A 107 8.54 27.47 -4.27
N PRO A 108 9.45 27.73 -5.23
CA PRO A 108 9.37 27.21 -6.60
C PRO A 108 9.89 25.76 -6.75
N TYR A 109 9.36 24.82 -5.98
CA TYR A 109 9.86 23.43 -5.94
C TYR A 109 9.28 22.55 -7.04
N VAL A 110 7.95 22.53 -7.15
CA VAL A 110 7.21 21.68 -8.07
C VAL A 110 7.35 22.19 -9.48
N THR A 111 7.26 23.49 -9.76
CA THR A 111 7.39 24.00 -11.15
C THR A 111 8.73 23.60 -11.78
N GLN A 112 9.83 23.78 -11.04
CA GLN A 112 11.17 23.42 -11.53
C GLN A 112 11.28 21.92 -11.80
N THR A 113 10.68 21.10 -10.94
CA THR A 113 10.72 19.64 -11.07
C THR A 113 9.69 19.13 -12.09
N TYR A 114 8.53 19.74 -12.24
CA TYR A 114 7.47 19.38 -13.19
C TYR A 114 7.99 19.48 -14.62
N ARG A 115 8.73 20.55 -14.92
CA ARG A 115 9.43 20.72 -16.19
C ARG A 115 10.47 19.62 -16.44
N ALA A 116 11.17 19.17 -15.39
CA ALA A 116 12.14 18.07 -15.47
C ALA A 116 11.49 16.67 -15.51
N ILE A 117 10.28 16.48 -14.94
CA ILE A 117 9.54 15.20 -14.90
C ILE A 117 8.95 14.86 -16.28
N ARG A 118 8.68 15.88 -17.12
CA ARG A 118 8.28 15.66 -18.52
C ARG A 118 9.33 14.86 -19.31
N ASP A 119 10.57 14.82 -18.84
CA ASP A 119 11.61 13.95 -19.36
C ASP A 119 11.49 12.54 -18.74
N ARG A 120 11.10 11.59 -19.59
CA ARG A 120 10.70 10.18 -19.29
C ARG A 120 11.62 9.36 -18.37
N SER A 121 12.88 9.74 -18.19
CA SER A 121 13.91 8.93 -17.52
C SER A 121 13.70 8.75 -16.01
N LEU A 122 13.06 9.71 -15.33
CA LEU A 122 12.78 9.63 -13.89
C LEU A 122 11.54 8.78 -13.56
N GLU A 123 10.71 8.49 -14.56
CA GLU A 123 9.41 7.87 -14.36
C GLU A 123 9.53 6.38 -14.05
N GLU A 124 10.42 5.66 -14.73
CA GLU A 124 10.54 4.20 -14.56
C GLU A 124 10.95 3.77 -13.15
N GLY A 125 11.90 4.49 -12.53
CA GLY A 125 12.37 4.20 -11.17
C GLY A 125 11.28 4.44 -10.13
N PHE A 126 10.53 5.52 -10.29
CA PHE A 126 9.40 5.86 -9.43
C PHE A 126 8.28 4.82 -9.55
N GLN A 127 7.89 4.47 -10.78
CA GLN A 127 6.88 3.45 -11.05
C GLN A 127 7.26 2.09 -10.46
N LYS A 128 8.51 1.65 -10.65
CA LYS A 128 9.02 0.40 -10.04
C LYS A 128 8.94 0.44 -8.52
N GLY A 129 9.36 1.56 -7.90
CA GLY A 129 9.31 1.73 -6.45
C GLY A 129 7.89 1.68 -5.89
N ILE A 130 6.95 2.38 -6.51
CA ILE A 130 5.53 2.36 -6.12
C ILE A 130 4.94 0.96 -6.28
N LYS A 131 5.16 0.29 -7.41
CA LYS A 131 4.65 -1.06 -7.65
C LYS A 131 5.16 -2.05 -6.59
N GLN A 132 6.45 -2.01 -6.28
CA GLN A 132 7.04 -2.83 -5.23
C GLN A 132 6.48 -2.50 -3.84
N GLY A 133 6.31 -1.21 -3.52
CA GLY A 133 5.74 -0.75 -2.27
C GLY A 133 4.30 -1.22 -2.05
N ILE A 134 3.45 -1.06 -3.08
CA ILE A 134 2.06 -1.54 -3.07
C ILE A 134 2.03 -3.05 -2.91
N GLN A 135 2.81 -3.80 -3.71
CA GLN A 135 2.84 -5.26 -3.64
C GLN A 135 3.22 -5.76 -2.24
N LYS A 136 4.31 -5.23 -1.65
CA LYS A 136 4.73 -5.57 -0.29
C LYS A 136 3.68 -5.17 0.75
N GLY A 137 3.07 -4.01 0.59
CA GLY A 137 2.01 -3.51 1.49
C GLY A 137 0.77 -4.41 1.47
N THR A 138 0.29 -4.79 0.28
CA THR A 138 -0.84 -5.70 0.11
C THR A 138 -0.53 -7.09 0.67
N GLN A 139 0.63 -7.67 0.35
CA GLN A 139 1.03 -8.97 0.88
C GLN A 139 1.08 -8.98 2.42
N LYS A 140 1.71 -7.96 3.02
CA LYS A 140 1.77 -7.81 4.47
C LYS A 140 0.38 -7.62 5.10
N GLY A 141 -0.48 -6.84 4.44
CA GLY A 141 -1.86 -6.63 4.87
C GLY A 141 -2.67 -7.92 4.87
N THR A 142 -2.61 -8.69 3.79
CA THR A 142 -3.27 -10.00 3.68
C THR A 142 -2.75 -10.96 4.75
N LEU A 143 -1.43 -11.06 4.92
CA LEU A 143 -0.81 -11.91 5.94
C LEU A 143 -1.33 -11.60 7.35
N GLN A 144 -1.26 -10.33 7.74
CA GLN A 144 -1.73 -9.87 9.06
C GLN A 144 -3.22 -10.10 9.24
N ASN A 145 -4.01 -9.96 8.18
CA ASN A 145 -5.44 -10.18 8.23
C ASN A 145 -5.76 -11.67 8.46
N GLU A 146 -5.09 -12.58 7.75
CA GLU A 146 -5.28 -14.02 7.95
C GLU A 146 -4.91 -14.48 9.35
N GLN A 147 -3.74 -14.08 9.85
CA GLN A 147 -3.33 -14.36 11.23
C GLN A 147 -4.38 -13.89 12.25
N LYS A 148 -4.88 -12.66 12.06
CA LYS A 148 -5.92 -12.07 12.91
C LYS A 148 -7.24 -12.84 12.81
N ASN A 149 -7.64 -13.25 11.60
CA ASN A 149 -8.88 -13.98 11.36
C ASN A 149 -8.87 -15.34 12.05
N ILE A 150 -7.77 -16.10 11.95
CA ILE A 150 -7.61 -17.38 12.65
C ILE A 150 -7.76 -17.19 14.16
N VAL A 151 -7.04 -16.22 14.74
CA VAL A 151 -7.14 -15.89 16.17
C VAL A 151 -8.55 -15.49 16.56
N GLN A 152 -9.25 -14.72 15.73
CA GLN A 152 -10.61 -14.27 15.99
C GLN A 152 -11.60 -15.45 15.97
N VAL A 153 -11.54 -16.33 14.98
CA VAL A 153 -12.43 -17.50 14.90
C VAL A 153 -12.16 -18.47 16.05
N LEU A 154 -10.89 -18.72 16.41
CA LEU A 154 -10.55 -19.53 17.59
C LEU A 154 -11.18 -18.97 18.86
N ASN A 155 -11.09 -17.65 19.06
CA ASN A 155 -11.70 -17.01 20.23
C ASN A 155 -13.22 -17.10 20.24
N ILE A 156 -13.86 -16.98 19.07
CA ILE A 156 -15.32 -17.10 18.92
C ILE A 156 -15.78 -18.54 19.23
N ARG A 157 -15.08 -19.54 18.70
CA ARG A 157 -15.51 -20.95 18.81
C ARG A 157 -15.17 -21.58 20.14
N PHE A 158 -14.01 -21.25 20.71
CA PHE A 158 -13.45 -21.97 21.86
C PHE A 158 -13.19 -21.07 23.08
N GLY A 159 -13.55 -19.79 23.01
CA GLY A 159 -13.29 -18.84 24.09
C GLY A 159 -11.82 -18.40 24.12
N GLN A 160 -11.34 -17.91 25.27
CA GLN A 160 -9.99 -17.35 25.36
C GLN A 160 -8.91 -18.39 25.06
N ILE A 161 -8.16 -18.17 23.99
CA ILE A 161 -6.96 -18.96 23.67
C ILE A 161 -5.70 -18.44 24.35
N SER A 162 -4.71 -19.30 24.51
CA SER A 162 -3.46 -18.95 25.18
C SER A 162 -2.66 -17.88 24.40
N LYS A 163 -1.98 -16.98 25.13
CA LYS A 163 -1.09 -15.97 24.51
C LYS A 163 0.05 -16.60 23.70
N GLN A 164 0.47 -17.81 24.08
CA GLN A 164 1.48 -18.56 23.34
C GLN A 164 0.98 -18.97 21.96
N LEU A 165 -0.26 -19.49 21.86
CA LEU A 165 -0.85 -19.89 20.59
C LEU A 165 -1.00 -18.69 19.64
N VAL A 166 -1.44 -17.54 20.15
CA VAL A 166 -1.50 -16.29 19.38
C VAL A 166 -0.13 -15.89 18.84
N LYS A 167 0.92 -16.01 19.67
CA LYS A 167 2.29 -15.69 19.25
C LYS A 167 2.76 -16.62 18.12
N ILE A 168 2.48 -17.91 18.21
CA ILE A 168 2.84 -18.89 17.17
C ILE A 168 2.14 -18.55 15.84
N ILE A 169 0.82 -18.31 15.86
CA ILE A 169 0.06 -17.94 14.66
C ILE A 169 0.65 -16.68 14.01
N ASN A 170 0.98 -15.66 14.81
CA ASN A 170 1.55 -14.40 14.32
C ASN A 170 2.98 -14.54 13.74
N THR A 171 3.67 -15.65 14.00
CA THR A 171 5.00 -15.92 13.40
C THR A 171 4.93 -16.66 12.06
N ILE A 172 3.74 -17.10 11.64
CA ILE A 172 3.58 -17.79 10.34
C ILE A 172 3.55 -16.76 9.23
N GLU A 173 4.55 -16.76 8.37
CA GLU A 173 4.65 -15.84 7.22
C GLU A 173 4.14 -16.44 5.90
N ASP A 174 3.86 -17.74 5.89
CA ASP A 174 3.35 -18.45 4.72
C ASP A 174 1.82 -18.32 4.63
N ILE A 175 1.35 -17.63 3.59
CA ILE A 175 -0.07 -17.37 3.34
C ILE A 175 -0.83 -18.68 3.08
N ALA A 176 -0.26 -19.63 2.33
CA ALA A 176 -0.95 -20.87 2.01
C ALA A 176 -1.17 -21.72 3.28
N LYS A 177 -0.20 -21.71 4.20
CA LYS A 177 -0.35 -22.34 5.51
C LYS A 177 -1.43 -21.67 6.34
N LEU A 178 -1.50 -20.35 6.34
CA LEU A 178 -2.54 -19.61 7.05
C LEU A 178 -3.94 -19.90 6.46
N GLU A 179 -4.10 -19.95 5.14
CA GLU A 179 -5.37 -20.30 4.50
C GLU A 179 -5.83 -21.73 4.85
N ALA A 180 -4.89 -22.68 4.85
CA ALA A 180 -5.16 -24.05 5.30
C ALA A 180 -5.58 -24.08 6.78
N LEU A 181 -4.85 -23.37 7.65
CA LEU A 181 -5.18 -23.28 9.07
C LEU A 181 -6.53 -22.62 9.31
N PHE A 182 -6.86 -21.55 8.57
CA PHE A 182 -8.15 -20.88 8.63
C PHE A 182 -9.30 -21.83 8.26
N THR A 183 -9.14 -22.58 7.17
CA THR A 183 -10.14 -23.57 6.74
C THR A 183 -10.34 -24.65 7.80
N ASN A 184 -9.24 -25.16 8.38
CA ASN A 184 -9.31 -26.12 9.47
C ASN A 184 -10.01 -25.52 10.69
N VAL A 185 -9.69 -24.29 11.08
CA VAL A 185 -10.24 -23.63 12.26
C VAL A 185 -11.76 -23.55 12.27
N ILE A 186 -12.41 -23.63 11.11
CA ILE A 186 -13.87 -23.66 10.96
C ILE A 186 -14.44 -25.06 11.23
N THR A 187 -13.71 -26.13 10.93
CA THR A 187 -14.20 -27.52 10.93
C THR A 187 -13.83 -28.31 12.19
N ILE A 188 -12.65 -28.06 12.78
CA ILE A 188 -12.18 -28.79 13.97
C ILE A 188 -13.07 -28.58 15.21
N GLU A 189 -13.08 -29.55 16.11
CA GLU A 189 -14.00 -29.58 17.26
C GLU A 189 -13.40 -29.01 18.56
N SER A 190 -12.08 -28.82 18.64
CA SER A 190 -11.41 -28.29 19.83
C SER A 190 -10.10 -27.58 19.53
N VAL A 191 -9.59 -26.84 20.52
CA VAL A 191 -8.28 -26.16 20.46
C VAL A 191 -7.14 -27.17 20.43
N GLU A 192 -7.25 -28.31 21.12
CA GLU A 192 -6.22 -29.35 21.12
C GLU A 192 -6.04 -29.94 19.72
N LYS A 193 -7.16 -30.22 19.02
CA LYS A 193 -7.11 -30.67 17.61
C LYS A 193 -6.52 -29.59 16.70
N PHE A 194 -6.78 -28.31 16.96
CA PHE A 194 -6.13 -27.22 16.22
C PHE A 194 -4.63 -27.22 16.37
N VAL A 195 -4.13 -27.34 17.60
CA VAL A 195 -2.69 -27.33 17.89
C VAL A 195 -1.99 -28.47 17.17
N GLN A 196 -2.60 -29.66 17.10
CA GLN A 196 -2.05 -30.78 16.32
C GLN A 196 -1.95 -30.47 14.81
N VAL A 197 -2.99 -29.87 14.22
CA VAL A 197 -2.95 -29.47 12.81
C VAL A 197 -1.91 -28.38 12.58
N LEU A 198 -1.81 -27.43 13.50
CA LEU A 198 -0.81 -26.36 13.47
C LEU A 198 0.61 -26.94 13.49
N ASP A 199 0.89 -27.88 14.39
CA ASP A 199 2.20 -28.53 14.49
C ASP A 199 2.55 -29.29 13.20
N ASN A 200 1.58 -29.97 12.58
CA ASN A 200 1.78 -30.66 11.29
C ASN A 200 2.12 -29.67 10.16
N VAL A 201 1.37 -28.56 10.06
CA VAL A 201 1.59 -27.51 9.04
C VAL A 201 2.94 -26.81 9.23
N LEU A 202 3.41 -26.68 10.48
CA LEU A 202 4.73 -26.18 10.80
C LEU A 202 5.85 -27.20 10.49
N ALA A 203 5.59 -28.50 10.69
CA ALA A 203 6.55 -29.59 10.44
C ALA A 203 6.77 -29.89 8.94
N GLU A 204 5.78 -29.65 8.07
CA GLU A 204 5.92 -29.79 6.60
C GLU A 204 6.96 -28.84 5.98
N SER A 205 7.53 -27.91 6.76
CA SER A 205 8.65 -27.05 6.35
C SER A 205 10.00 -27.77 6.23
N THR A 206 10.11 -29.04 6.65
CA THR A 206 11.40 -29.72 6.86
C THR A 206 11.76 -30.81 5.84
N THR A 207 10.91 -31.09 4.84
CA THR A 207 11.21 -32.07 3.79
C THR A 207 11.49 -31.40 2.45
N VAL A 208 12.65 -30.76 2.31
CA VAL A 208 13.28 -30.60 1.00
C VAL A 208 14.27 -31.76 0.85
N SER A 209 13.86 -32.79 0.11
CA SER A 209 14.76 -33.84 -0.35
C SER A 209 15.77 -33.27 -1.37
N PRO A 210 17.05 -33.67 -1.33
CA PRO A 210 18.06 -33.20 -2.26
C PRO A 210 17.90 -33.92 -3.61
N GLN A 211 17.50 -33.21 -4.66
CA GLN A 211 17.72 -33.69 -6.02
C GLN A 211 19.09 -33.23 -6.52
N THR A 212 20.05 -34.12 -6.24
CA THR A 212 21.22 -34.52 -7.04
C THR A 212 21.56 -33.73 -8.30
N ASN A 213 22.78 -33.20 -8.29
CA ASN A 213 23.60 -32.90 -9.46
C ASN A 213 23.55 -34.01 -10.52
N GLY A 214 23.19 -33.65 -11.75
CA GLY A 214 23.56 -34.35 -12.97
C GLY A 214 24.52 -33.48 -13.77
N HIS A 215 25.81 -33.81 -13.72
CA HIS A 215 26.82 -33.38 -14.68
C HIS A 215 26.31 -33.55 -16.12
N ASN A 216 26.52 -32.55 -16.99
CA ASN A 216 27.16 -32.82 -18.26
C ASN A 216 27.87 -31.58 -18.80
N ALA A 217 29.15 -31.80 -19.07
CA ALA A 217 30.10 -30.87 -19.64
C ALA A 217 30.04 -30.92 -21.19
N VAL A 218 30.31 -29.77 -21.81
CA VAL A 218 31.08 -29.56 -23.06
C VAL A 218 30.60 -30.17 -24.39
N SER A 219 30.23 -29.29 -25.32
CA SER A 219 30.80 -29.16 -26.70
C SER A 219 30.21 -27.88 -27.31
N SER A 220 30.96 -26.81 -27.59
CA SER A 220 31.83 -26.57 -28.77
C SER A 220 31.14 -26.79 -30.12
N ASP A 221 31.21 -25.73 -30.93
CA ASP A 221 31.10 -25.64 -32.39
C ASP A 221 29.69 -25.69 -33.04
N THR A 222 29.30 -24.61 -33.73
CA THR A 222 29.46 -24.47 -35.20
C THR A 222 28.65 -23.27 -35.75
N VAL A 223 29.38 -22.38 -36.43
CA VAL A 223 29.04 -21.57 -37.63
C VAL A 223 27.62 -21.71 -38.21
N PHE A 224 26.88 -20.61 -38.34
CA PHE A 224 26.46 -19.94 -39.60
C PHE A 224 25.75 -18.62 -39.29
#